data_AF-A0A6I3KZX5-F1
#
_entry.id   AF-A0A6I3KZX5-F1
#
_cell.length_a   1.000
_cell.length_b   1.000
_cell.length_c   1.000
_cell.angle_alpha   90.00
_cell.angle_beta   90.00
_cell.angle_gamma   90.00
#
_symmetry.space_group_name_H-M   'P 1'
#
loop_
_entity.id
_entity.type
_entity.pdbx_description
1 polymer ?
#
loop_
_entity_poly.entity_id
_entity_poly.type
_entity_poly.pdbx_seq_one_letter_code
_entity_poly.pdbx_strand_id
1 'polypeptide(L)'
;MADLRAGWDTHIGFGLANPAVFGLLTDPGRGNSSPAAAAGLEVLRARVHRVAAAGRLRVTESRAVELIHAAGTGAVLALLSVPPEDRHLDLADAMYDAVMGSILIDMPTLPENSTTAAVAAFRALAPKLPMLTDAERALLSGWLNRADDNRTGPGAPSPSG
;
A
#
# COMPACT_ATOMS: atom_id res chain seq x y z
N MET A 1 0.08 3.77 -7.57
CA MET A 1 -0.63 2.77 -8.39
C MET A 1 0.22 2.33 -9.57
N ALA A 2 0.59 3.22 -10.49
CA ALA A 2 1.51 2.89 -11.59
C ALA A 2 2.83 2.26 -11.09
N ASP A 3 3.42 2.78 -10.00
CA ASP A 3 4.62 2.20 -9.37
C ASP A 3 4.45 0.74 -8.92
N LEU A 4 3.29 0.37 -8.38
CA LEU A 4 3.02 -1.01 -7.96
C LEU A 4 2.87 -1.90 -9.18
N ARG A 5 2.15 -1.43 -10.20
CA ARG A 5 1.97 -2.15 -11.45
C ARG A 5 3.29 -2.39 -12.17
N ALA A 6 4.12 -1.36 -12.34
CA ALA A 6 5.44 -1.50 -12.95
C ALA A 6 6.35 -2.45 -12.18
N GLY A 7 6.26 -2.46 -10.85
CA GLY A 7 6.98 -3.42 -10.01
C GLY A 7 6.51 -4.85 -10.21
N TRP A 8 5.20 -5.05 -10.29
CA TRP A 8 4.59 -6.33 -10.60
C TRP A 8 5.06 -6.85 -11.96
N ASP A 9 4.89 -6.06 -13.01
CA ASP A 9 5.29 -6.44 -14.37
C ASP A 9 6.79 -6.78 -14.46
N THR A 10 7.63 -6.03 -13.74
CA THR A 10 9.08 -6.30 -13.63
C THR A 10 9.35 -7.63 -12.93
N HIS A 11 8.65 -7.93 -11.83
CA HIS A 11 8.81 -9.19 -11.09
C HIS A 11 8.38 -10.39 -11.94
N ILE A 12 7.23 -10.31 -12.60
CA ILE A 12 6.73 -11.36 -13.51
C ILE A 12 7.71 -11.56 -14.66
N GLY A 13 8.10 -10.48 -15.35
CA GLY A 13 9.02 -10.53 -16.48
C GLY A 13 10.39 -11.12 -16.10
N PHE A 14 10.94 -10.73 -14.95
CA PHE A 14 12.19 -11.31 -14.45
C PHE A 14 12.08 -12.82 -14.20
N GLY A 15 11.00 -13.26 -13.55
CA GLY A 15 10.79 -14.67 -13.23
C GLY A 15 10.64 -15.56 -14.47
N LEU A 16 9.89 -15.08 -15.47
CA LEU A 16 9.71 -15.79 -16.73
C LEU A 16 10.98 -15.82 -17.59
N ALA A 17 11.76 -14.73 -17.60
CA ALA A 17 13.00 -14.65 -18.34
C ALA A 17 14.14 -15.45 -17.69
N ASN A 18 14.10 -15.68 -16.37
CA ASN A 18 15.17 -16.35 -15.61
C ASN A 18 14.65 -17.47 -14.70
N PRO A 19 14.04 -18.56 -15.23
CA PRO A 19 13.35 -19.57 -14.39
C PRO A 19 14.26 -20.23 -13.34
N ALA A 20 15.49 -20.57 -13.72
CA ALA A 20 16.44 -21.23 -12.80
C ALA A 20 16.88 -20.29 -11.66
N VAL A 21 17.14 -19.02 -11.96
CA VAL A 21 17.51 -18.01 -10.97
C VAL A 21 16.33 -17.73 -10.04
N PHE A 22 15.13 -17.61 -10.61
CA PHE A 22 13.91 -17.39 -9.84
C PHE A 22 13.64 -18.54 -8.88
N GLY A 23 13.76 -19.79 -9.32
CA GLY A 23 13.61 -20.97 -8.48
C GLY A 23 14.58 -20.98 -7.28
N LEU A 24 15.84 -20.58 -7.49
CA LEU A 24 16.81 -20.44 -6.40
C LEU A 24 16.46 -19.28 -5.44
N LEU A 25 15.89 -18.19 -5.95
CA LEU A 25 15.49 -17.02 -5.18
C LEU A 25 14.30 -17.33 -4.26
N THR A 26 13.37 -18.16 -4.72
CA THR A 26 12.12 -18.48 -4.02
C THR A 26 12.15 -19.80 -3.25
N ASP A 27 13.28 -20.50 -3.24
CA ASP A 27 13.47 -21.76 -2.51
C ASP A 27 13.29 -21.56 -1.00
N PRO A 28 12.23 -22.12 -0.38
CA PRO A 28 12.00 -22.00 1.05
C PRO A 28 13.14 -22.61 1.89
N GLY A 29 13.83 -23.62 1.35
CA GLY A 29 14.93 -24.32 2.02
C GLY A 29 16.20 -23.48 2.15
N ARG A 30 16.35 -22.42 1.35
CA ARG A 30 17.45 -21.44 1.48
C ARG A 30 17.17 -20.36 2.53
N GLY A 31 15.92 -20.24 2.97
CA GLY A 31 15.45 -19.15 3.84
C GLY A 31 15.67 -17.75 3.25
N ASN A 32 15.48 -16.70 4.06
CA ASN A 32 15.72 -15.29 3.68
C ASN A 32 17.22 -14.94 3.47
N SER A 33 18.08 -15.92 3.22
CA SER A 33 19.54 -15.77 3.17
C SER A 33 20.04 -15.08 1.90
N SER A 34 19.16 -14.80 0.93
CA SER A 34 19.52 -14.08 -0.31
C SER A 34 19.46 -12.57 -0.10
N PRO A 35 20.59 -11.84 -0.19
CA PRO A 35 20.59 -10.37 -0.13
C PRO A 35 19.73 -9.74 -1.22
N ALA A 36 19.63 -10.38 -2.39
CA ALA A 36 18.81 -9.91 -3.49
C ALA A 36 17.30 -10.00 -3.18
N ALA A 37 16.86 -11.10 -2.55
CA ALA A 37 15.47 -11.25 -2.12
C ALA A 37 15.10 -10.20 -1.06
N ALA A 38 15.99 -9.99 -0.09
CA ALA A 38 15.80 -8.98 0.96
C ALA A 38 15.72 -7.56 0.38
N ALA A 39 16.60 -7.21 -0.56
CA ALA A 39 16.57 -5.92 -1.23
C ALA A 39 15.28 -5.71 -2.06
N GLY A 40 14.83 -6.74 -2.78
CA GLY A 40 13.57 -6.69 -3.53
C GLY A 40 12.36 -6.48 -2.62
N LEU A 41 12.32 -7.16 -1.47
CA LEU A 41 11.27 -7.00 -0.48
C LEU A 41 11.27 -5.59 0.13
N GLU A 42 12.44 -4.99 0.36
CA GLU A 42 12.53 -3.62 0.86
C GLU A 42 12.00 -2.59 -0.14
N VAL A 43 12.28 -2.78 -1.43
CA VAL A 43 11.69 -1.96 -2.50
C VAL A 43 10.17 -2.08 -2.52
N LEU A 44 9.63 -3.29 -2.31
CA LEU A 44 8.18 -3.50 -2.20
C LEU A 44 7.61 -2.78 -0.96
N ARG A 45 8.24 -2.90 0.21
CA ARG A 45 7.83 -2.19 1.43
C ARG A 45 7.78 -0.68 1.20
N ALA A 46 8.82 -0.10 0.61
CA ALA A 46 8.86 1.33 0.32
C ALA A 46 7.73 1.77 -0.64
N ARG A 47 7.35 0.93 -1.61
CA ARG A 47 6.21 1.22 -2.52
C ARG A 47 4.87 1.13 -1.79
N VAL A 48 4.67 0.11 -0.96
CA VAL A 48 3.45 -0.05 -0.15
C VAL A 48 3.32 1.11 0.85
N HIS A 49 4.41 1.53 1.48
CA HIS A 49 4.42 2.67 2.40
C HIS A 49 3.93 3.95 1.72
N ARG A 50 4.37 4.24 0.48
CA ARG A 50 3.85 5.39 -0.28
C ARG A 50 2.34 5.30 -0.54
N VAL A 51 1.81 4.10 -0.76
CA VAL A 51 0.37 3.87 -0.95
C VAL A 51 -0.40 4.07 0.36
N ALA A 52 0.15 3.59 1.47
CA ALA A 52 -0.42 3.79 2.81
C ALA A 52 -0.40 5.27 3.22
N ALA A 53 0.70 5.98 2.98
CA ALA A 53 0.84 7.43 3.23
C ALA A 53 -0.17 8.26 2.41
N ALA A 54 -0.59 7.76 1.24
CA ALA A 54 -1.66 8.36 0.44
C ALA A 54 -3.08 7.99 0.92
N GLY A 55 -3.22 7.24 2.03
CA GLY A 55 -4.50 6.81 2.59
C GLY A 55 -5.24 5.81 1.71
N ARG A 56 -4.54 5.06 0.86
CA ARG A 56 -5.16 4.17 -0.16
C ARG A 56 -5.20 2.70 0.25
N LEU A 57 -4.68 2.34 1.42
CA LEU A 57 -4.59 0.95 1.86
C LEU A 57 -5.78 0.56 2.76
N ARG A 58 -6.45 -0.54 2.43
CA ARG A 58 -7.56 -1.12 3.21
C ARG A 58 -7.06 -1.98 4.37
N VAL A 59 -5.86 -2.53 4.24
CA VAL A 59 -5.22 -3.45 5.19
C VAL A 59 -3.97 -2.81 5.80
N THR A 60 -3.30 -3.49 6.73
CA THR A 60 -2.00 -3.02 7.25
C THR A 60 -0.90 -3.10 6.18
N GLU A 61 0.14 -2.26 6.28
CA GLU A 61 1.27 -2.29 5.34
C GLU A 61 1.93 -3.67 5.27
N SER A 62 2.17 -4.32 6.42
CA SER A 62 2.73 -5.68 6.48
C SER A 62 1.87 -6.67 5.69
N ARG A 63 0.54 -6.62 5.89
CA ARG A 63 -0.37 -7.55 5.23
C ARG A 63 -0.41 -7.33 3.72
N ALA A 64 -0.35 -6.08 3.27
CA ALA A 64 -0.29 -5.76 1.85
C ALA A 64 1.01 -6.29 1.21
N VAL A 65 2.15 -6.09 1.87
CA VAL A 65 3.45 -6.60 1.40
C VAL A 65 3.42 -8.13 1.29
N GLU A 66 2.92 -8.82 2.31
CA GLU A 66 2.77 -10.29 2.30
C GLU A 66 1.92 -10.78 1.13
N LEU A 67 0.74 -10.17 0.92
CA LEU A 67 -0.19 -10.57 -0.14
C LEU A 67 0.41 -10.33 -1.52
N ILE A 68 1.02 -9.16 -1.76
CA ILE A 68 1.66 -8.84 -3.04
C ILE A 68 2.82 -9.79 -3.32
N HIS A 69 3.69 -10.01 -2.33
CA HIS A 69 4.85 -10.87 -2.47
C HIS A 69 4.45 -12.32 -2.76
N ALA A 70 3.50 -12.86 -1.99
CA ALA A 70 3.01 -14.23 -2.17
C ALA A 70 2.33 -14.41 -3.53
N ALA A 71 1.51 -13.45 -3.95
CA ALA A 71 0.80 -13.53 -5.22
C ALA A 71 1.75 -13.38 -6.42
N GLY A 72 2.70 -12.46 -6.37
CA GLY A 72 3.69 -12.30 -7.44
C GLY A 72 4.56 -13.55 -7.60
N THR A 73 5.05 -14.08 -6.48
CA THR A 73 5.83 -15.33 -6.46
C THR A 73 5.01 -16.50 -6.99
N GLY A 74 3.79 -16.67 -6.49
CA GLY A 74 2.88 -17.74 -6.91
C GLY A 74 2.50 -17.66 -8.38
N ALA A 75 2.25 -16.45 -8.91
CA ALA A 75 1.93 -16.25 -10.32
C ALA A 75 3.09 -16.67 -11.23
N VAL A 76 4.34 -16.29 -10.89
CA VAL A 76 5.51 -16.75 -11.65
C VAL A 76 5.62 -18.28 -11.60
N LEU A 77 5.54 -18.88 -10.41
CA LEU A 77 5.68 -20.33 -10.27
C LEU A 77 4.58 -21.10 -11.01
N ALA A 78 3.34 -20.59 -10.99
CA ALA A 78 2.22 -21.16 -11.72
C ALA A 78 2.39 -21.03 -13.25
N LEU A 79 2.95 -19.92 -13.74
CA LEU A 79 3.27 -19.79 -15.17
C LEU A 79 4.43 -20.69 -15.58
N LEU A 80 5.45 -20.84 -14.72
CA LEU A 80 6.60 -21.69 -14.98
C LEU A 80 6.29 -23.19 -14.96
N SER A 81 5.21 -23.61 -14.29
CA SER A 81 4.77 -25.02 -14.28
C SER A 81 4.10 -25.47 -15.58
N VAL A 82 3.81 -24.53 -16.48
CA VAL A 82 3.20 -24.78 -17.79
C VAL A 82 4.24 -24.57 -18.91
N PRO A 83 4.25 -25.40 -19.98
CA PRO A 83 5.09 -25.19 -21.16
C PRO A 83 4.90 -23.78 -21.76
N PRO A 84 5.96 -23.12 -22.25
CA PRO A 84 5.88 -21.74 -22.76
C PRO A 84 4.75 -21.46 -23.77
N GLU A 85 4.46 -22.42 -24.65
CA GLU A 85 3.42 -22.37 -25.67
C GLU A 85 1.99 -22.32 -25.12
N ASP A 86 1.78 -22.86 -23.92
CA ASP A 86 0.47 -22.97 -23.27
C ASP A 86 0.31 -21.97 -22.11
N ARG A 87 1.26 -21.03 -21.95
CA ARG A 87 1.20 -20.05 -20.85
C ARG A 87 0.18 -18.97 -21.12
N HIS A 88 -0.77 -18.87 -20.20
CA HIS A 88 -1.79 -17.83 -20.17
C HIS A 88 -1.28 -16.62 -19.36
N LEU A 89 -0.63 -15.65 -20.02
CA LEU A 89 -0.01 -14.50 -19.34
C LEU A 89 -1.02 -13.58 -18.64
N ASP A 90 -2.27 -13.59 -19.08
CA ASP A 90 -3.42 -12.92 -18.45
C ASP A 90 -3.69 -13.41 -17.02
N LEU A 91 -3.19 -14.59 -16.63
CA LEU A 91 -3.19 -15.05 -15.24
C LEU A 91 -2.49 -14.06 -14.30
N ALA A 92 -1.35 -13.50 -14.72
CA ALA A 92 -0.61 -12.54 -13.90
C ALA A 92 -1.38 -11.22 -13.75
N ASP A 93 -2.09 -10.80 -14.79
CA ASP A 93 -2.94 -9.61 -14.76
C ASP A 93 -4.14 -9.80 -13.83
N ALA A 94 -4.85 -10.93 -13.99
CA ALA A 94 -5.98 -11.27 -13.14
C ALA A 94 -5.57 -11.39 -11.66
N MET A 95 -4.39 -11.96 -11.38
CA MET A 95 -3.86 -12.05 -10.02
C MET A 95 -3.51 -10.68 -9.44
N TYR A 96 -2.90 -9.79 -10.23
CA TYR A 96 -2.64 -8.41 -9.82
C TYR A 96 -3.93 -7.70 -9.43
N ASP A 97 -4.93 -7.75 -10.31
CA ASP A 97 -6.22 -7.08 -10.10
C ASP A 97 -6.95 -7.64 -8.87
N ALA A 98 -6.93 -8.96 -8.67
CA ALA A 98 -7.51 -9.60 -7.50
C ALA A 98 -6.86 -9.12 -6.20
N VAL A 99 -5.51 -9.10 -6.14
CA VAL A 99 -4.79 -8.66 -4.95
C VAL A 99 -4.98 -7.17 -4.71
N MET A 100 -4.83 -6.33 -5.75
CA MET A 100 -5.03 -4.89 -5.65
C MET A 100 -6.45 -4.56 -5.17
N GLY A 101 -7.47 -5.22 -5.75
CA GLY A 101 -8.85 -5.09 -5.35
C GLY A 101 -9.10 -5.47 -3.89
N SER A 102 -8.31 -6.40 -3.33
CA SER A 102 -8.41 -6.79 -1.92
C SER A 102 -7.71 -5.81 -0.95
N ILE A 103 -6.58 -5.21 -1.35
CA ILE A 103 -5.74 -4.41 -0.44
C ILE A 103 -5.97 -2.90 -0.56
N LEU A 104 -6.55 -2.42 -1.66
CA LEU A 104 -6.72 -1.00 -1.92
C LEU A 104 -8.14 -0.53 -1.64
N ILE A 105 -8.25 0.73 -1.24
CA ILE A 105 -9.53 1.41 -1.13
C ILE A 105 -9.93 1.95 -2.50
N ASP A 106 -11.11 1.52 -2.96
CA ASP A 106 -11.87 2.18 -4.01
C ASP A 106 -12.50 3.45 -3.41
N MET A 107 -11.85 4.59 -3.60
CA MET A 107 -12.41 5.87 -3.18
C MET A 107 -12.20 6.95 -4.25
N PRO A 108 -13.20 7.83 -4.45
CA PRO A 108 -13.01 9.06 -5.20
C PRO A 108 -11.92 9.89 -4.51
N THR A 109 -11.05 10.54 -5.28
CA THR A 109 -10.11 11.53 -4.75
C THR A 109 -10.88 12.59 -3.98
N LEU A 110 -10.66 12.67 -2.67
CA LEU A 110 -11.31 13.69 -1.84
C LEU A 110 -10.74 15.07 -2.23
N PRO A 111 -11.58 16.07 -2.56
CA PRO A 111 -11.13 17.42 -2.90
C PRO A 111 -10.44 18.10 -1.70
N GLU A 112 -9.61 19.12 -1.91
CA GLU A 112 -8.75 19.76 -0.89
C GLU A 112 -9.49 20.32 0.36
N ASN A 113 -10.81 20.48 0.27
CA ASN A 113 -11.73 20.80 1.37
C ASN A 113 -11.91 19.63 2.36
N SER A 114 -11.32 18.48 2.04
CA SER A 114 -11.45 17.20 2.74
C SER A 114 -10.73 17.11 4.06
N THR A 115 -9.70 17.93 4.29
CA THR A 115 -8.95 17.87 5.55
C THR A 115 -9.86 18.19 6.74
N THR A 116 -10.70 19.22 6.65
CA THR A 116 -11.68 19.55 7.70
C THR A 116 -12.72 18.43 7.88
N ALA A 117 -13.22 17.86 6.78
CA ALA A 117 -14.14 16.73 6.84
C ALA A 117 -13.49 15.48 7.46
N ALA A 118 -12.22 15.22 7.15
CA ALA A 118 -11.43 14.12 7.70
C ALA A 118 -11.13 14.33 9.19
N VAL A 119 -10.76 15.54 9.60
CA VAL A 119 -10.55 15.90 11.02
C VAL A 119 -11.86 15.73 11.80
N ALA A 120 -12.98 16.20 11.27
CA ALA A 120 -14.29 16.01 11.89
C ALA A 120 -14.70 14.54 11.99
N ALA A 121 -14.49 13.75 10.92
CA ALA A 121 -14.77 12.32 10.92
C ALA A 121 -13.88 11.56 11.91
N PHE A 122 -12.59 11.87 11.97
CA PHE A 122 -11.65 11.23 12.88
C PHE A 122 -11.94 11.60 14.34
N ARG A 123 -12.35 12.84 14.61
CA ARG A 123 -12.85 13.27 15.93
C ARG A 123 -14.07 12.44 16.38
N ALA A 124 -15.00 12.14 15.46
CA ALA A 124 -16.15 11.28 15.77
C ALA A 124 -15.77 9.79 16.01
N LEU A 125 -14.65 9.34 15.45
CA LEU A 125 -14.14 7.97 15.61
C LEU A 125 -13.25 7.80 16.85
N ALA A 126 -12.51 8.82 17.25
CA ALA A 126 -11.51 8.75 18.32
C ALA A 126 -12.03 8.14 19.65
N PRO A 127 -13.25 8.45 20.14
CA PRO A 127 -13.79 7.81 21.35
C PRO A 127 -14.08 6.31 21.20
N LYS A 128 -14.23 5.82 19.95
CA LYS A 128 -14.56 4.43 19.63
C LYS A 128 -13.31 3.56 19.44
N LEU A 129 -12.12 4.14 19.50
CA LEU A 129 -10.85 3.45 19.32
C LEU A 129 -10.47 2.72 20.62
N PRO A 130 -10.52 1.37 20.64
CA PRO A 130 -10.34 0.60 21.88
C PRO A 130 -8.88 0.53 22.32
N MET A 131 -7.92 0.80 21.43
CA MET A 131 -6.49 0.78 21.74
C MET A 131 -5.98 2.04 22.42
N LEU A 132 -6.79 3.11 22.52
CA LEU A 132 -6.39 4.37 23.14
C LEU A 132 -6.81 4.41 24.61
N THR A 133 -5.89 4.82 25.47
CA THR A 133 -6.16 5.23 26.85
C THR A 133 -6.92 6.57 26.88
N ASP A 134 -7.51 6.91 28.03
CA ASP A 134 -8.22 8.18 28.19
C ASP A 134 -7.30 9.40 28.01
N ALA A 135 -6.04 9.29 28.44
CA ALA A 135 -5.03 10.33 28.24
C ALA A 135 -4.70 10.52 26.75
N GLU A 136 -4.54 9.43 25.99
CA GLU A 136 -4.28 9.49 24.55
C GLU A 136 -5.48 10.05 23.77
N ARG A 137 -6.71 9.70 24.17
CA ARG A 137 -7.94 10.28 23.59
C ARG A 137 -8.02 11.79 23.82
N ALA A 138 -7.66 12.26 25.02
CA ALA A 138 -7.64 13.68 25.36
C ALA A 138 -6.59 14.44 24.55
N LEU A 139 -5.38 13.90 24.44
CA LEU A 139 -4.29 14.47 23.63
C LEU A 139 -4.68 14.57 22.15
N LEU A 140 -5.21 13.49 21.58
CA LEU A 140 -5.63 13.45 20.19
C LEU A 140 -6.74 14.47 19.89
N SER A 141 -7.73 14.59 20.79
CA SER A 141 -8.81 15.58 20.67
C SER A 141 -8.25 17.01 20.68
N GLY A 142 -7.29 17.30 21.57
CA GLY A 142 -6.62 18.59 21.62
C GLY A 142 -5.83 18.91 20.35
N TRP A 143 -5.15 17.93 19.76
CA TRP A 143 -4.41 18.13 18.50
C TRP A 143 -5.33 18.40 17.32
N LEU A 144 -6.44 17.67 17.20
CA LEU A 144 -7.43 17.86 16.14
C LEU A 144 -8.08 19.25 16.22
N ASN A 145 -8.38 19.75 17.43
CA ASN A 145 -8.93 21.10 17.61
C ASN A 145 -7.95 22.18 17.14
N ARG A 146 -6.66 22.07 17.49
CA ARG A 146 -5.64 23.02 17.02
C ARG A 146 -5.45 22.99 15.50
N ALA A 147 -5.58 21.82 14.89
CA ALA A 147 -5.46 21.68 13.43
C ALA A 147 -6.61 22.40 12.69
N ASP A 148 -7.84 22.37 13.25
CA ASP A 148 -8.96 23.16 12.73
C ASP A 148 -8.75 24.66 12.97
N ASP A 149 -8.38 25.07 14.19
CA ASP A 149 -8.19 26.47 14.57
C ASP A 149 -7.12 27.18 13.73
N ASN A 150 -5.99 26.50 13.46
CA ASN A 150 -4.88 27.04 12.68
C ASN A 150 -5.23 27.24 11.19
N ARG A 151 -6.30 26.62 10.69
CA ARG A 151 -6.81 26.82 9.33
C ARG A 151 -7.76 28.02 9.21
N THR A 152 -8.33 28.46 10.33
CA THR A 152 -9.21 29.64 10.44
C THR A 152 -8.48 30.94 10.83
N GLY A 153 -7.13 30.95 10.85
CA GLY A 153 -6.29 32.13 11.13
C GLY A 153 -6.39 33.26 10.09
N PRO A 154 -6.07 34.52 10.47
CA PRO A 154 -6.88 35.71 10.18
C PRO A 154 -6.90 36.13 8.72
N GLY A 155 -8.10 36.45 8.24
CA GLY A 155 -8.34 37.04 6.92
C GLY A 155 -7.47 38.28 6.68
N ALA A 156 -6.98 38.39 5.45
CA ALA A 156 -6.14 39.49 4.98
C ALA A 156 -6.74 40.87 5.35
N PRO A 157 -5.91 41.86 5.73
CA PRO A 157 -6.39 43.20 6.01
C PRO A 157 -7.02 43.78 4.73
N SER A 158 -8.22 44.35 4.88
CA SER A 158 -8.91 45.07 3.81
C SER A 158 -8.04 46.23 3.30
N PRO A 159 -7.97 46.50 1.99
CA PRO A 159 -7.26 47.65 1.48
C PRO A 159 -8.04 48.91 1.87
N SER A 160 -7.47 49.73 2.76
CA SER A 160 -7.94 51.08 3.00
C SER A 160 -7.80 51.91 1.73
N GLY A 161 -8.90 52.55 1.33
CA GLY A 161 -8.93 53.53 0.23
C GLY A 161 -8.35 54.89 0.59
#